data_AF-A0A536CK25-F1
#
_entry.id   AF-A0A536CK25-F1
#
_cell.length_a   1.000
_cell.length_b   1.000
_cell.length_c   1.000
_cell.angle_alpha   90.00
_cell.angle_beta   90.00
_cell.angle_gamma   90.00
#
_symmetry.space_group_name_H-M   'P 1'
#
loop_
_entity.id
_entity.type
_entity.pdbx_description
1 polymer ?
#
loop_
_entity_poly.entity_id
_entity_poly.type
_entity_poly.pdbx_seq_one_letter_code
_entity_poly.pdbx_strand_id
1 'polypeptide(L)'
;YVIDGAPLPAIAPRAVIVEPADGARIPRPLPDTEGRAGTFEIRGYAWSGVGGIARVDVSVEPARSRSERHWRAATLGQQVSPDAWREFTLKMLIIGAGSSGEFETEILARATDATGTTQPLEQRHNALGYMNNQARPVRVRIV
;
A
#
# COMPACT_ATOMS: atom_id res chain seq x y z
N TYR A 1 20.08 -20.17 -8.56
CA TYR A 1 19.70 -19.49 -7.31
C TYR A 1 18.90 -20.47 -6.46
N VAL A 2 19.45 -20.91 -5.32
CA VAL A 2 18.86 -21.91 -4.41
C VAL A 2 18.71 -21.27 -3.03
N ILE A 3 17.58 -21.48 -2.36
CA ILE A 3 17.26 -21.02 -1.01
C ILE A 3 16.76 -22.25 -0.23
N ASP A 4 17.37 -22.53 0.92
CA ASP A 4 17.00 -23.66 1.80
C ASP A 4 16.89 -25.01 1.06
N GLY A 5 17.77 -25.23 0.08
CA GLY A 5 17.81 -26.48 -0.70
C GLY A 5 16.84 -26.55 -1.89
N ALA A 6 16.02 -25.52 -2.11
CA ALA A 6 15.09 -25.44 -3.25
C ALA A 6 15.44 -24.31 -4.23
N PRO A 7 15.16 -24.45 -5.54
CA PRO A 7 15.27 -23.34 -6.47
C PRO A 7 14.40 -22.14 -6.06
N LEU A 8 14.86 -20.92 -6.37
CA LEU A 8 14.07 -19.71 -6.19
C LEU A 8 12.71 -19.86 -6.92
N PRO A 9 11.57 -19.76 -6.21
CA PRO A 9 10.25 -19.88 -6.83
C PRO A 9 9.88 -18.62 -7.62
N ALA A 10 8.72 -18.66 -8.27
CA ALA A 10 8.12 -17.49 -8.89
C ALA A 10 7.97 -16.32 -7.89
N ILE A 11 7.98 -15.10 -8.42
CA ILE A 11 7.89 -13.88 -7.62
C ILE A 11 6.54 -13.87 -6.90
N ALA A 12 6.57 -13.77 -5.56
CA ALA A 12 5.36 -13.64 -4.75
C ALA A 12 4.69 -12.27 -4.98
N PRO A 13 3.37 -12.13 -4.74
CA PRO A 13 2.67 -10.89 -4.96
C PRO A 13 3.24 -9.76 -4.10
N ARG A 14 3.29 -8.57 -4.70
CA ARG A 14 3.79 -7.35 -4.06
C ARG A 14 3.03 -6.14 -4.55
N ALA A 15 2.72 -5.22 -3.64
CA ALA A 15 2.29 -3.85 -3.91
C ALA A 15 3.34 -2.86 -3.39
N VAL A 16 3.59 -1.80 -4.15
CA VAL A 16 4.44 -0.68 -3.75
C VAL A 16 3.71 0.62 -4.03
N ILE A 17 3.60 1.47 -3.01
CA ILE A 17 3.08 2.82 -3.11
C ILE A 17 4.18 3.71 -3.71
N VAL A 18 3.84 4.48 -4.72
CA VAL A 18 4.74 5.48 -5.34
C VAL A 18 4.33 6.91 -5.00
N GLU A 19 3.04 7.13 -4.76
CA GLU A 19 2.50 8.40 -4.28
C GLU A 19 1.48 8.14 -3.16
N PRO A 20 1.53 8.89 -2.05
CA PRO A 20 2.58 9.85 -1.69
C PRO A 20 3.93 9.17 -1.45
N ALA A 21 5.02 9.95 -1.56
CA ALA A 21 6.36 9.47 -1.18
C ALA A 21 6.49 9.34 0.34
N ASP A 22 7.38 8.47 0.81
CA ASP A 22 7.72 8.38 2.23
C ASP A 22 8.28 9.72 2.75
N GLY A 23 7.79 10.16 3.90
CA GLY A 23 8.08 11.46 4.51
C GLY A 23 7.30 12.64 3.94
N ALA A 24 6.41 12.44 2.94
CA ALA A 24 5.66 13.53 2.32
C ALA A 24 4.83 14.34 3.34
N ARG A 25 4.75 15.65 3.11
CA ARG A 25 3.87 16.58 3.82
C ARG A 25 2.65 16.82 2.93
N ILE A 26 1.48 16.36 3.38
CA ILE A 26 0.21 16.50 2.66
C ILE A 26 -0.54 17.66 3.32
N PRO A 27 -0.73 18.79 2.61
CA PRO A 27 -1.51 19.90 3.15
C PRO A 27 -2.94 19.45 3.42
N ARG A 28 -3.51 19.87 4.55
CA ARG A 28 -4.93 19.82 4.82
C ARG A 28 -5.56 21.01 4.09
N PRO A 29 -6.26 20.79 2.95
CA PRO A 29 -7.03 21.86 2.33
C PRO A 29 -8.04 22.35 3.35
N LEU A 30 -8.23 23.67 3.43
CA LEU A 30 -9.40 24.22 4.12
C LEU A 30 -10.65 23.58 3.50
N PRO A 31 -11.67 23.26 4.31
CA PRO A 31 -12.96 22.88 3.76
C PRO A 31 -13.36 23.94 2.73
N ASP A 32 -13.84 23.52 1.57
CA ASP A 32 -14.37 24.48 0.62
C ASP A 32 -15.65 25.15 1.15
N THR A 33 -16.24 26.05 0.38
CA THR A 33 -17.46 26.77 0.76
C THR A 33 -18.66 25.85 1.06
N GLU A 34 -18.58 24.57 0.68
CA GLU A 34 -19.61 23.54 0.92
C GLU A 34 -19.23 22.61 2.08
N GLY A 35 -18.09 22.84 2.75
CA GLY A 35 -17.62 22.05 3.88
C GLY A 35 -16.97 20.72 3.48
N ARG A 36 -16.60 20.52 2.21
CA ARG A 36 -15.99 19.26 1.76
C ARG A 36 -14.57 19.12 2.27
N ALA A 37 -14.26 17.98 2.87
CA ALA A 37 -12.92 17.64 3.32
C ALA A 37 -11.96 17.54 2.13
N GLY A 38 -10.71 17.96 2.35
CA GLY A 38 -9.65 17.75 1.37
C GLY A 38 -9.43 16.27 1.07
N THR A 39 -8.87 15.98 -0.10
CA THR A 39 -8.54 14.61 -0.49
C THR A 39 -7.10 14.49 -0.95
N PHE A 40 -6.50 13.33 -0.74
CA PHE A 40 -5.27 12.94 -1.40
C PHE A 40 -5.43 11.57 -2.07
N GLU A 41 -4.64 11.31 -3.09
CA GLU A 41 -4.61 10.02 -3.79
C GLU A 41 -3.41 9.21 -3.33
N ILE A 42 -3.65 7.91 -3.16
CA ILE A 42 -2.61 6.91 -2.98
C ILE A 42 -2.51 6.15 -4.30
N ARG A 43 -1.35 6.18 -4.94
CA ARG A 43 -1.06 5.47 -6.20
C ARG A 43 0.12 4.54 -6.02
N GLY A 44 0.10 3.41 -6.71
CA GLY A 44 1.18 2.46 -6.71
C GLY A 44 1.07 1.42 -7.82
N TYR A 45 1.98 0.46 -7.78
CA TYR A 45 2.01 -0.68 -8.69
C TYR A 45 2.04 -1.98 -7.90
N ALA A 46 1.36 -2.99 -8.44
CA ALA A 46 1.35 -4.33 -7.89
C ALA A 46 1.64 -5.38 -8.98
N TRP A 47 2.28 -6.48 -8.61
CA TRP A 47 2.65 -7.56 -9.54
C TRP A 47 2.73 -8.91 -8.81
N SER A 48 2.64 -10.00 -9.57
CA SER A 48 2.92 -11.37 -9.12
C SER A 48 3.57 -12.16 -10.26
N GLY A 49 4.38 -13.15 -9.93
CA GLY A 49 5.05 -14.03 -10.88
C GLY A 49 4.23 -15.28 -11.25
N VAL A 50 3.02 -15.43 -10.68
CA VAL A 50 2.11 -16.55 -10.94
C VAL A 50 0.78 -16.09 -11.58
N GLY A 51 0.76 -14.87 -12.13
CA GLY A 51 -0.39 -14.29 -12.84
C GLY A 51 -0.72 -12.87 -12.38
N GLY A 52 -1.88 -12.37 -12.81
CA GLY A 52 -2.31 -11.00 -12.54
C GLY A 52 -2.70 -10.74 -11.08
N ILE A 53 -2.84 -9.45 -10.76
CA ILE A 53 -3.29 -8.97 -9.45
C ILE A 53 -4.81 -8.96 -9.39
N ALA A 54 -5.38 -9.71 -8.44
CA ALA A 54 -6.81 -9.79 -8.20
C ALA A 54 -7.33 -8.63 -7.34
N ARG A 55 -6.58 -8.21 -6.32
CA ARG A 55 -6.93 -7.09 -5.44
C ARG A 55 -5.69 -6.42 -4.87
N VAL A 56 -5.78 -5.12 -4.61
CA VAL A 56 -4.86 -4.40 -3.71
C VAL A 56 -5.70 -3.80 -2.59
N ASP A 57 -5.31 -4.11 -1.35
CA ASP A 57 -5.91 -3.53 -0.15
C ASP A 57 -4.96 -2.50 0.43
N VAL A 58 -5.48 -1.32 0.77
CA VAL A 58 -4.73 -0.21 1.37
C VAL A 58 -5.29 0.11 2.75
N SER A 59 -4.40 0.27 3.72
CA SER A 59 -4.72 0.70 5.08
C SER A 59 -4.05 2.04 5.35
N VAL A 60 -4.76 2.95 6.00
CA VAL A 60 -4.32 4.30 6.36
C VAL A 60 -4.66 4.52 7.82
N GLU A 61 -3.64 4.53 8.68
CA GLU A 61 -3.82 4.58 10.13
C GLU A 61 -2.88 5.63 10.74
N PRO A 62 -3.21 6.22 11.89
CA PRO A 62 -2.24 6.99 12.67
C PRO A 62 -0.98 6.15 12.93
N ALA A 63 0.22 6.73 12.76
CA ALA A 63 1.50 5.98 12.75
C ALA A 63 1.82 5.21 14.05
N ARG A 64 1.07 5.45 15.13
CA ARG A 64 1.21 4.76 16.43
C ARG A 64 -0.07 4.05 16.86
N SER A 65 -1.01 3.84 15.95
CA SER A 65 -2.24 3.11 16.27
C SER A 65 -1.90 1.68 16.69
N ARG A 66 -2.54 1.24 17.78
CA ARG A 66 -2.53 -0.17 18.23
C ARG A 66 -3.82 -0.89 17.89
N SER A 67 -4.77 -0.20 17.24
CA SER A 67 -6.00 -0.82 16.76
C SER A 67 -5.71 -1.78 15.61
N GLU A 68 -6.66 -2.66 15.36
CA GLU A 68 -6.69 -3.40 14.11
C GLU A 68 -6.67 -2.43 12.91
N ARG A 69 -6.02 -2.86 11.83
CA ARG A 69 -5.93 -2.08 10.60
C ARG A 69 -7.22 -2.21 9.81
N HIS A 70 -7.76 -1.07 9.39
CA HIS A 70 -8.86 -1.04 8.45
C HIS A 70 -8.31 -1.06 7.02
N TRP A 71 -8.82 -2.00 6.22
CA TRP A 71 -8.41 -2.20 4.83
C TRP A 71 -9.49 -1.70 3.88
N ARG A 72 -9.07 -1.00 2.83
CA ARG A 72 -9.92 -0.50 1.75
C ARG A 72 -9.41 -1.05 0.43
N ALA A 73 -10.30 -1.57 -0.40
CA ALA A 73 -9.93 -2.01 -1.74
C ALA A 73 -9.55 -0.80 -2.60
N ALA A 74 -8.37 -0.83 -3.22
CA ALA A 74 -7.96 0.14 -4.22
C ALA A 74 -8.61 -0.19 -5.57
N THR A 75 -8.80 0.84 -6.39
CA THR A 75 -9.16 0.68 -7.80
C THR A 75 -7.94 0.20 -8.55
N LEU A 76 -8.07 -0.87 -9.33
CA LEU A 76 -7.00 -1.39 -10.16
C LEU A 76 -7.12 -0.85 -11.59
N GLY A 77 -6.00 -0.41 -12.16
CA GLY A 77 -5.90 0.01 -13.56
C GLY A 77 -6.08 -1.15 -14.54
N GLN A 78 -5.83 -0.88 -15.82
CA GLN A 78 -5.89 -1.91 -16.87
C GLN A 78 -4.81 -2.97 -16.65
N GLN A 79 -5.18 -4.26 -16.76
CA GLN A 79 -4.21 -5.35 -16.82
C GLN A 79 -3.76 -5.52 -18.28
N VAL A 80 -2.52 -5.12 -18.59
CA VAL A 80 -2.00 -5.16 -19.97
C VAL A 80 -1.51 -6.56 -20.38
N SER A 81 -1.05 -7.38 -19.43
CA SER A 81 -0.80 -8.83 -19.58
C SER A 81 -0.78 -9.49 -18.19
N PRO A 82 -0.93 -10.82 -18.06
CA PRO A 82 -0.85 -11.51 -16.77
C PRO A 82 0.47 -11.30 -16.02
N ASP A 83 1.56 -11.06 -16.74
CA ASP A 83 2.92 -10.93 -16.19
C ASP A 83 3.32 -9.46 -15.94
N ALA A 84 2.49 -8.51 -16.37
CA ALA A 84 2.76 -7.10 -16.20
C ALA A 84 2.36 -6.60 -14.81
N TRP A 85 3.08 -5.60 -14.31
CA TRP A 85 2.61 -4.81 -13.19
C TRP A 85 1.25 -4.17 -13.52
N ARG A 86 0.47 -3.90 -12.47
CA ARG A 86 -0.83 -3.27 -12.55
C ARG A 86 -0.86 -2.08 -11.61
N GLU A 87 -1.27 -0.94 -12.13
CA GLU A 87 -1.48 0.25 -11.32
C GLU A 87 -2.64 0.05 -10.34
N PHE A 88 -2.54 0.64 -9.16
CA PHE A 88 -3.65 0.80 -8.23
C PHE A 88 -3.74 2.23 -7.74
N THR A 89 -4.97 2.69 -7.49
CA THR A 89 -5.27 4.00 -6.91
C THR A 89 -6.30 3.89 -5.79
N LEU A 90 -6.19 4.74 -4.77
CA LEU A 90 -7.20 4.93 -3.74
C LEU A 90 -7.28 6.40 -3.36
N LYS A 91 -8.47 7.00 -3.51
CA LYS A 91 -8.74 8.36 -3.06
C LYS A 91 -9.14 8.35 -1.58
N MET A 92 -8.46 9.15 -0.77
CA MET A 92 -8.67 9.26 0.67
C MET A 92 -9.17 10.65 1.04
N LEU A 93 -10.20 10.70 1.89
CA LEU A 93 -10.65 11.92 2.55
C LEU A 93 -9.73 12.23 3.73
N ILE A 94 -9.30 13.48 3.84
CA ILE A 94 -8.58 14.03 4.98
C ILE A 94 -9.62 14.50 5.98
N ILE A 95 -10.08 13.59 6.84
CA ILE A 95 -11.04 13.91 7.88
C ILE A 95 -10.27 14.45 9.10
N GLY A 96 -10.31 15.77 9.27
CA GLY A 96 -9.74 16.42 10.45
C GLY A 96 -10.68 16.29 11.64
N ALA A 97 -10.48 15.27 12.48
CA ALA A 97 -11.11 15.23 13.79
C ALA A 97 -10.44 16.28 14.69
N GLY A 98 -10.97 17.51 14.71
CA GLY A 98 -10.87 18.48 15.82
C GLY A 98 -9.49 18.89 16.35
N SER A 99 -8.39 18.42 15.77
CA SER A 99 -7.03 18.64 16.26
C SER A 99 -6.37 19.70 15.39
N SER A 100 -6.21 20.89 15.96
CA SER A 100 -5.21 21.86 15.54
C SER A 100 -3.84 21.20 15.70
N GLY A 101 -3.19 20.84 14.59
CA GLY A 101 -1.86 20.24 14.60
C GLY A 101 -1.57 19.32 13.42
N GLU A 102 -0.27 19.19 13.12
CA GLU A 102 0.24 18.18 12.20
C GLU A 102 0.11 16.78 12.82
N PHE A 103 -0.20 15.75 12.03
CA PHE A 103 -0.22 14.37 12.51
C PHE A 103 0.43 13.38 11.54
N GLU A 104 1.12 12.38 12.09
CA GLU A 104 1.78 11.32 11.34
C GLU A 104 0.81 10.18 11.03
N THR A 105 0.74 9.83 9.75
CA THR A 105 -0.11 8.77 9.21
C THR A 105 0.76 7.74 8.52
N GLU A 106 0.51 6.46 8.77
CA GLU A 106 1.13 5.34 8.08
C GLU A 106 0.16 4.73 7.06
N ILE A 107 0.67 4.49 5.87
CA ILE A 107 -0.03 3.90 4.75
C ILE A 107 0.64 2.55 4.43
N LEU A 108 -0.16 1.50 4.34
CA LEU A 108 0.27 0.19 3.85
C LEU A 108 -0.56 -0.22 2.65
N ALA A 109 0.07 -0.85 1.67
CA ALA A 109 -0.60 -1.54 0.58
C ALA A 109 -0.17 -3.02 0.59
N ARG A 110 -1.12 -3.92 0.35
CA ARG A 110 -0.86 -5.35 0.14
C ARG A 110 -1.59 -5.85 -1.09
N ALA A 111 -0.89 -6.61 -1.93
CA ALA A 111 -1.48 -7.26 -3.09
C ALA A 111 -1.99 -8.68 -2.75
N THR A 112 -3.09 -9.07 -3.40
CA THR A 112 -3.56 -10.45 -3.51
C THR A 112 -3.59 -10.82 -4.99
N ASP A 113 -2.90 -11.91 -5.37
CA ASP A 113 -2.89 -12.38 -6.75
C ASP A 113 -4.07 -13.32 -7.08
N ALA A 114 -4.14 -13.74 -8.33
CA ALA A 114 -5.18 -14.64 -8.84
C ALA A 114 -5.21 -16.02 -8.15
N THR A 115 -4.14 -16.42 -7.46
CA THR A 115 -4.10 -17.68 -6.69
C THR A 115 -4.68 -17.53 -5.28
N GLY A 116 -4.99 -16.29 -4.86
CA GLY A 116 -5.41 -15.96 -3.50
C GLY A 116 -4.24 -15.69 -2.55
N THR A 117 -3.00 -15.78 -3.02
CA THR A 117 -1.81 -15.48 -2.20
C THR A 117 -1.79 -13.99 -1.89
N THR A 118 -1.65 -13.64 -0.61
CA THR A 118 -1.61 -12.24 -0.15
C THR A 118 -0.25 -11.89 0.43
N GLN A 119 0.21 -10.68 0.11
CA GLN A 119 1.45 -10.11 0.60
C GLN A 119 1.47 -10.05 2.15
N PRO A 120 2.54 -10.52 2.82
CA PRO A 120 2.62 -10.52 4.27
C PRO A 120 2.91 -9.13 4.85
N LEU A 121 2.46 -8.88 6.07
CA LEU A 121 2.78 -7.65 6.81
C LEU A 121 4.13 -7.73 7.54
N GLU A 122 4.58 -8.93 7.85
CA GLU A 122 5.87 -9.19 8.49
C GLU A 122 6.88 -9.69 7.47
N GLN A 123 8.14 -9.32 7.68
CA GLN A 123 9.24 -9.82 6.86
C GLN A 123 9.47 -11.30 7.15
N ARG A 124 9.51 -12.11 6.09
CA ARG A 124 10.03 -13.48 6.17
C ARG A 124 11.54 -13.44 5.98
N HIS A 125 12.27 -13.86 7.00
CA HIS A 125 13.73 -13.85 6.99
C HIS A 125 14.28 -15.14 6.36
N ASN A 126 15.33 -15.00 5.56
CA ASN A 126 16.21 -16.09 5.12
C ASN A 126 17.65 -15.57 5.09
N ALA A 127 18.62 -16.48 5.17
CA ALA A 127 20.04 -16.14 5.29
C ALA A 127 20.59 -15.28 4.14
N LEU A 128 19.96 -15.33 2.96
CA LEU A 128 20.40 -14.62 1.75
C LEU A 128 19.63 -13.31 1.50
N GLY A 129 18.62 -13.00 2.31
CA GLY A 129 17.78 -11.80 2.16
C GLY A 129 16.87 -11.79 0.92
N TYR A 130 16.67 -12.93 0.26
CA TYR A 130 15.86 -13.04 -0.95
C TYR A 130 14.36 -13.06 -0.67
N MET A 131 13.55 -12.92 -1.72
CA MET A 131 12.09 -13.08 -1.68
C MET A 131 11.37 -12.17 -0.66
N ASN A 132 11.99 -11.06 -0.26
CA ASN A 132 11.31 -10.12 0.60
C ASN A 132 10.14 -9.52 -0.19
N ASN A 133 8.92 -9.84 0.23
CA ASN A 133 7.70 -9.22 -0.26
C ASN A 133 6.89 -8.59 0.88
N GLN A 134 7.48 -8.23 2.02
CA GLN A 134 6.74 -7.55 3.08
C GLN A 134 6.06 -6.27 2.55
N ALA A 135 4.79 -6.05 2.95
CA ALA A 135 4.12 -4.77 2.75
C ALA A 135 4.94 -3.65 3.41
N ARG A 136 5.37 -2.66 2.62
CA ARG A 136 6.26 -1.59 3.10
C ARG A 136 5.43 -0.38 3.54
N PRO A 137 5.63 0.12 4.77
CA PRO A 137 4.94 1.31 5.23
C PRO A 137 5.46 2.55 4.49
N VAL A 138 4.54 3.43 4.14
CA VAL A 138 4.81 4.80 3.72
C VAL A 138 4.26 5.72 4.79
N ARG A 139 5.09 6.58 5.36
CA ARG A 139 4.74 7.51 6.43
C ARG A 139 4.61 8.90 5.86
N VAL A 140 3.51 9.57 6.16
CA VAL A 140 3.23 10.94 5.73
C VAL A 140 2.86 11.81 6.91
N ARG A 141 3.05 13.12 6.78
CA ARG A 141 2.55 14.12 7.73
C ARG A 141 1.40 14.86 7.08
N ILE A 142 0.24 14.85 7.71
CA ILE A 142 -0.85 15.74 7.33
C ILE A 142 -0.61 17.06 8.06
N VAL A 143 -0.46 18.16 7.30
CA VAL A 143 -0.04 19.48 7.80
C VAL A 143 -1.07 20.55 7.58
#